data_AF-A0A379WPG1-F1
#
_entry.id   AF-A0A379WPG1-F1
#
_cell.length_a   1.000
_cell.length_b   1.000
_cell.length_c   1.000
_cell.angle_alpha   90.00
_cell.angle_beta   90.00
_cell.angle_gamma   90.00
#
_symmetry.space_group_name_H-M   'P 1'
#
loop_
_entity.id
_entity.type
_entity.pdbx_description
1 polymer ?
#
loop_
_entity_poly.entity_id
_entity_poly.type
_entity_poly.pdbx_seq_one_letter_code
_entity_poly.pdbx_strand_id
1 'polypeptide(L)'
;MNWQPLHDDMYAAAGGDKKFYREGVFVSGAAQGYLIDKKTAEQYNITNIAQLKDPKIAKIFDTNGDGKADMMGCSPGWGCEAVINHQNKAFDLQKTVEVSTVTMRR
;
A
#
# COMPACT_ATOMS: atom_id res chain seq x y z
N MET A 1 -14.81 0.28 -14.56
CA MET A 1 -14.47 0.75 -13.20
C MET A 1 -13.03 1.27 -13.22
N ASN A 2 -12.81 2.58 -13.07
CA ASN A 2 -11.48 3.22 -13.06
C ASN A 2 -11.32 3.97 -11.73
N TRP A 3 -10.19 3.79 -11.04
CA TRP A 3 -9.88 4.45 -9.77
C TRP A 3 -9.01 5.66 -10.01
N GLN A 4 -9.57 6.85 -9.86
CA GLN A 4 -8.83 8.10 -10.00
C GLN A 4 -8.27 8.56 -8.65
N PRO A 5 -7.03 9.08 -8.59
CA PRO A 5 -6.09 9.28 -9.72
C PRO A 5 -5.24 8.04 -10.07
N LEU A 6 -5.34 6.95 -9.30
CA LEU A 6 -4.42 5.81 -9.32
C LEU A 6 -4.22 5.14 -10.70
N HIS A 7 -5.25 5.15 -11.55
CA HIS A 7 -5.28 4.49 -12.85
C HIS A 7 -5.16 5.48 -14.02
N ASP A 8 -4.86 6.77 -13.79
CA ASP A 8 -4.78 7.75 -14.87
C ASP A 8 -3.60 7.52 -15.81
N ASP A 9 -2.41 7.16 -15.27
CA ASP A 9 -1.24 6.82 -16.10
C ASP A 9 -1.48 5.54 -16.92
N MET A 10 -2.09 4.52 -16.31
CA MET A 10 -2.48 3.30 -17.02
C MET A 10 -3.51 3.58 -18.12
N TYR A 11 -4.46 4.48 -17.87
CA TYR A 11 -5.46 4.88 -18.84
C TYR A 11 -4.86 5.65 -20.01
N ALA A 12 -3.95 6.59 -19.74
CA ALA A 12 -3.23 7.32 -20.77
C ALA A 12 -2.40 6.37 -21.63
N ALA A 13 -1.65 5.44 -21.02
CA ALA A 13 -0.85 4.45 -21.71
C ALA A 13 -1.69 3.49 -22.58
N ALA A 14 -2.90 3.15 -22.15
CA ALA A 14 -3.80 2.27 -22.90
C ALA A 14 -4.47 2.96 -24.11
N GLY A 15 -4.23 4.26 -24.33
CA GLY A 15 -4.74 5.03 -25.47
C GLY A 15 -5.78 6.09 -25.10
N GLY A 16 -6.07 6.27 -23.81
CA GLY A 16 -6.93 7.34 -23.30
C GLY A 16 -8.31 7.41 -23.95
N ASP A 17 -8.85 8.63 -24.06
CA ASP A 17 -10.17 8.87 -24.65
C ASP A 17 -10.26 8.48 -26.14
N LYS A 18 -9.12 8.22 -26.79
CA LYS A 18 -9.08 7.74 -28.19
C LYS A 18 -9.49 6.27 -28.32
N LYS A 19 -9.41 5.49 -27.24
CA LYS A 19 -9.79 4.06 -27.22
C LYS A 19 -10.84 3.71 -26.19
N PHE A 20 -11.02 4.54 -25.15
CA PHE A 20 -11.90 4.25 -24.04
C PHE A 20 -12.83 5.42 -23.75
N TYR A 21 -14.11 5.12 -23.55
CA TYR A 21 -15.08 6.09 -23.07
C TYR A 21 -15.13 6.06 -21.53
N ARG A 22 -14.98 7.22 -20.89
CA ARG A 22 -15.17 7.40 -19.43
C ARG A 22 -16.29 8.41 -19.20
N GLU A 23 -17.37 7.99 -18.57
CA GLU A 23 -18.50 8.85 -18.23
C GLU A 23 -18.77 8.82 -16.72
N GLY A 24 -18.76 10.01 -16.12
CA GLY A 24 -19.14 10.22 -14.73
C GLY A 24 -18.19 9.62 -13.69
N VAL A 25 -18.51 9.89 -12.43
CA VAL A 25 -17.85 9.30 -11.26
C VAL A 25 -18.84 8.32 -10.64
N PHE A 26 -18.53 7.04 -10.70
CA PHE A 26 -19.41 6.00 -10.14
C PHE A 26 -19.32 5.91 -8.62
N VAL A 27 -18.13 6.18 -8.04
CA VAL A 27 -17.87 6.23 -6.60
C VAL A 27 -16.88 7.35 -6.31
N SER A 28 -17.24 8.25 -5.39
CA SER A 28 -16.39 9.38 -4.94
C SER A 28 -15.98 9.20 -3.48
N GLY A 29 -14.81 9.74 -3.09
CA GLY A 29 -14.35 9.72 -1.68
C GLY A 29 -13.65 8.42 -1.27
N ALA A 30 -13.15 7.68 -2.25
CA ALA A 30 -12.47 6.43 -1.98
C ALA A 30 -11.11 6.68 -1.32
N ALA A 31 -10.91 6.14 -0.12
CA ALA A 31 -9.73 6.40 0.71
C ALA A 31 -8.70 5.27 0.57
N GLN A 32 -7.43 5.65 0.62
CA GLN A 32 -6.32 4.72 0.76
C GLN A 32 -5.68 4.92 2.14
N GLY A 33 -5.30 3.82 2.77
CA GLY A 33 -4.68 3.84 4.08
C GLY A 33 -4.12 2.47 4.45
N TYR A 34 -3.41 2.43 5.56
CA TYR A 34 -2.85 1.22 6.12
C TYR A 34 -3.76 0.68 7.21
N LEU A 35 -3.96 -0.64 7.23
CA LEU A 35 -4.77 -1.30 8.23
C LEU A 35 -3.94 -2.39 8.91
N ILE A 36 -4.18 -2.54 10.21
CA ILE A 36 -3.67 -3.65 11.04
C ILE A 36 -4.85 -4.31 11.72
N ASP A 37 -4.65 -5.52 12.25
CA ASP A 37 -5.71 -6.19 12.99
C ASP A 37 -6.01 -5.43 14.30
N LYS A 38 -7.29 -5.30 14.61
CA LYS A 38 -7.76 -4.50 15.75
C LYS A 38 -7.21 -5.01 17.09
N LYS A 39 -7.08 -6.34 17.24
CA LYS A 39 -6.63 -6.97 18.48
C LYS A 39 -5.19 -6.55 18.80
N THR A 40 -4.30 -6.62 17.83
CA THR A 40 -2.90 -6.17 17.97
C THR A 40 -2.84 -4.65 18.16
N ALA A 41 -3.64 -3.89 17.41
CA ALA A 41 -3.71 -2.44 17.55
C ALA A 41 -4.04 -2.01 18.98
N GLU A 42 -5.04 -2.63 19.59
CA GLU A 42 -5.45 -2.35 20.98
C GLU A 42 -4.42 -2.88 21.99
N GLN A 43 -3.89 -4.09 21.79
CA GLN A 43 -2.93 -4.70 22.70
C GLN A 43 -1.62 -3.90 22.83
N TYR A 44 -1.14 -3.33 21.72
CA TYR A 44 0.13 -2.58 21.67
C TYR A 44 -0.08 -1.06 21.52
N ASN A 45 -1.32 -0.59 21.61
CA ASN A 45 -1.72 0.80 21.46
C ASN A 45 -1.15 1.45 20.17
N ILE A 46 -1.28 0.74 19.05
CA ILE A 46 -0.80 1.18 17.74
C ILE A 46 -1.86 2.05 17.09
N THR A 47 -1.56 3.33 16.93
CA THR A 47 -2.46 4.35 16.37
C THR A 47 -1.86 5.05 15.16
N ASN A 48 -0.55 4.90 14.93
CA ASN A 48 0.16 5.55 13.84
C ASN A 48 1.20 4.62 13.19
N ILE A 49 1.30 4.66 11.87
CA ILE A 49 2.27 3.85 11.11
C ILE A 49 3.73 4.12 11.50
N ALA A 50 4.06 5.32 11.97
CA ALA A 50 5.40 5.65 12.44
C ALA A 50 5.86 4.80 13.63
N GLN A 51 4.93 4.16 14.37
CA GLN A 51 5.27 3.22 15.44
C GLN A 51 5.94 1.95 14.90
N LEU A 52 5.74 1.60 13.62
CA LEU A 52 6.44 0.47 12.98
C LEU A 52 7.93 0.76 12.77
N LYS A 53 8.43 1.97 13.05
CA LYS A 53 9.87 2.24 13.16
C LYS A 53 10.53 1.49 14.32
N ASP A 54 9.78 1.17 15.36
CA ASP A 54 10.30 0.36 16.47
C ASP A 54 10.38 -1.10 15.99
N PRO A 55 11.59 -1.71 15.93
CA PRO A 55 11.75 -3.09 15.53
C PRO A 55 10.93 -4.07 16.39
N LYS A 56 10.64 -3.74 17.65
CA LYS A 56 9.80 -4.58 18.52
C LYS A 56 8.36 -4.60 18.06
N ILE A 57 7.83 -3.46 17.59
CA ILE A 57 6.48 -3.37 17.05
C ILE A 57 6.42 -4.00 15.66
N ALA A 58 7.42 -3.71 14.80
CA ALA A 58 7.49 -4.29 13.47
C ALA A 58 7.53 -5.82 13.49
N LYS A 59 8.30 -6.40 14.42
CA LYS A 59 8.43 -7.86 14.59
C LYS A 59 7.12 -8.56 14.93
N ILE A 60 6.11 -7.86 15.45
CA ILE A 60 4.78 -8.45 15.70
C ILE A 60 4.10 -8.80 14.36
N PHE A 61 4.44 -8.08 13.30
CA PHE A 61 3.93 -8.27 11.94
C PHE A 61 4.93 -8.98 11.02
N ASP A 62 6.01 -9.53 11.58
CA ASP A 62 6.97 -10.38 10.85
C ASP A 62 6.40 -11.79 10.74
N THR A 63 6.16 -12.24 9.51
CA THR A 63 5.61 -13.57 9.21
C THR A 63 6.65 -14.53 8.64
N ASN A 64 7.83 -14.02 8.25
CA ASN A 64 8.85 -14.77 7.52
C ASN A 64 10.15 -14.99 8.34
N GLY A 65 10.30 -14.28 9.46
CA GLY A 65 11.40 -14.40 10.43
C GLY A 65 12.62 -13.52 10.14
N ASP A 66 12.55 -12.57 9.20
CA ASP A 66 13.65 -11.67 8.85
C ASP A 66 13.79 -10.45 9.79
N GLY A 67 12.87 -10.29 10.74
CA GLY A 67 12.84 -9.21 11.72
C GLY A 67 12.16 -7.93 11.25
N LYS A 68 11.53 -7.91 10.07
CA LYS A 68 10.76 -6.79 9.54
C LYS A 68 9.26 -7.10 9.49
N ALA A 69 8.44 -6.07 9.58
CA ALA A 69 7.01 -6.18 9.34
C ALA A 69 6.74 -6.48 7.86
N ASP A 70 5.96 -7.53 7.58
CA ASP A 70 5.50 -7.86 6.23
C ASP A 70 4.27 -7.00 5.87
N MET A 71 4.48 -5.92 5.14
CA MET A 71 3.40 -5.07 4.64
C MET A 71 2.91 -5.60 3.29
N MET A 72 1.64 -5.99 3.22
CA MET A 72 0.99 -6.33 1.95
C MET A 72 0.89 -5.09 1.06
N GLY A 73 1.72 -5.06 0.02
CA GLY A 73 1.74 -4.00 -0.97
C GLY A 73 0.81 -4.25 -2.15
N CYS A 74 0.95 -3.42 -3.17
CA CYS A 74 0.25 -3.58 -4.43
C CYS A 74 1.02 -4.44 -5.43
N SER A 75 0.31 -5.01 -6.41
CA SER A 75 0.94 -5.68 -7.54
C SER A 75 1.81 -4.70 -8.33
N PRO A 76 2.95 -5.17 -8.89
CA PRO A 76 3.84 -4.32 -9.69
C PRO A 76 3.10 -3.59 -10.81
N GLY A 77 3.33 -2.29 -10.95
CA GLY A 77 2.72 -1.44 -11.98
C GLY A 77 1.37 -0.82 -11.61
N TRP A 78 0.84 -1.05 -10.41
CA TRP A 78 -0.33 -0.35 -9.89
C TRP A 78 0.09 0.95 -9.19
N GLY A 79 -0.65 2.05 -9.36
CA GLY A 79 -0.28 3.34 -8.78
C GLY A 79 -0.12 3.35 -7.25
N CYS A 80 -0.72 2.40 -6.54
CA CYS A 80 -0.51 2.26 -5.09
C CYS A 80 0.89 1.74 -4.72
N GLU A 81 1.59 1.03 -5.60
CA GLU A 81 3.00 0.65 -5.39
C GLU A 81 3.87 1.91 -5.24
N ALA A 82 3.71 2.88 -6.15
CA ALA A 82 4.45 4.13 -6.12
C ALA A 82 4.16 4.93 -4.84
N VAL A 83 2.90 5.00 -4.42
CA VAL A 83 2.48 5.69 -3.19
C VAL A 83 3.05 5.01 -1.95
N ILE A 84 2.94 3.67 -1.84
CA ILE A 84 3.45 2.91 -0.70
C ILE A 84 4.97 3.04 -0.61
N ASN A 85 5.69 2.91 -1.73
CA ASN A 85 7.14 3.05 -1.76
C ASN A 85 7.60 4.46 -1.37
N HIS A 86 6.88 5.48 -1.85
CA HIS A 86 7.14 6.86 -1.46
C HIS A 86 6.92 7.07 0.05
N GLN A 87 5.80 6.60 0.60
CA GLN A 87 5.47 6.74 2.02
C GLN A 87 6.42 5.92 2.92
N ASN A 88 6.81 4.71 2.51
CA ASN A 88 7.77 3.87 3.22
C ASN A 88 9.12 4.59 3.37
N LYS A 89 9.56 5.31 2.33
CA LYS A 89 10.76 6.15 2.37
C LYS A 89 10.56 7.44 3.16
N ALA A 90 9.48 8.18 2.90
CA ALA A 90 9.19 9.45 3.55
C ALA A 90 9.01 9.31 5.07
N PHE A 91 8.45 8.18 5.51
CA PHE A 91 8.28 7.86 6.91
C PHE A 91 9.47 7.09 7.50
N ASP A 92 10.59 6.88 6.80
CA ASP A 92 11.78 6.15 7.30
C ASP A 92 11.45 4.76 7.88
N LEU A 93 10.60 4.01 7.18
CA LEU A 93 10.11 2.68 7.59
C LEU A 93 10.90 1.54 6.92
N GLN A 94 11.72 1.83 5.91
CA GLN A 94 12.44 0.82 5.11
C GLN A 94 13.38 -0.10 5.92
N LYS A 95 13.78 0.32 7.13
CA LYS A 95 14.64 -0.46 8.02
C LYS A 95 13.89 -1.56 8.75
N THR A 96 12.59 -1.38 8.97
CA THR A 96 11.76 -2.25 9.81
C THR A 96 10.53 -2.78 9.10
N VAL A 97 10.23 -2.32 7.89
CA VAL A 97 9.07 -2.73 7.09
C VAL A 97 9.53 -3.17 5.71
N GLU A 98 9.12 -4.37 5.32
CA GLU A 98 9.28 -4.92 3.98
C GLU A 98 7.94 -4.86 3.26
N VAL A 99 7.90 -4.28 2.05
CA VAL A 99 6.67 -4.21 1.26
C VAL A 99 6.63 -5.42 0.35
N SER A 100 5.80 -6.40 0.71
CA SER A 100 5.55 -7.58 -0.10
C SER A 100 4.73 -7.20 -1.33
N THR A 101 5.36 -7.18 -2.50
CA THR A 101 4.64 -7.09 -3.78
C THR A 101 3.97 -8.44 -4.04
N VAL A 102 2.68 -8.43 -4.39
CA VAL A 102 2.00 -9.62 -4.93
C VAL A 102 2.54 -9.88 -6.33
N THR A 103 3.76 -10.39 -6.41
CA THR A 103 4.28 -11.07 -7.59
C THR A 103 3.81 -12.50 -7.43
N MET A 104 2.94 -12.99 -8.31
CA MET A 104 2.73 -14.43 -8.44
C MET A 104 4.10 -15.06 -8.64
N ARG A 105 4.67 -15.67 -7.60
CA ARG A 105 5.79 -16.58 -7.78
C ARG A 105 5.24 -17.72 -8.62
N ARG A 106 5.73 -17.80 -9.86
CA ARG A 106 5.51 -18.96 -10.73
C ARG A 106 5.97 -20.23 -10.02
#